data_AF-A0A6P2E352-F1
#
_entry.id   AF-A0A6P2E352-F1
#
_cell.length_a   1.000
_cell.length_b   1.000
_cell.length_c   1.000
_cell.angle_alpha   90.00
_cell.angle_beta   90.00
_cell.angle_gamma   90.00
#
_symmetry.space_group_name_H-M   'P 1'
#
loop_
_entity.id
_entity.type
_entity.pdbx_description
1 polymer ?
#
loop_
_entity_poly.entity_id
_entity_poly.type
_entity_poly.pdbx_seq_one_letter_code
_entity_poly.pdbx_strand_id
1 'polypeptide(L)'
;MNFARLSLVTVAVGAFLLAGCQTTDMQMGSQSAKTVATGSAAGTASANTSSALERCPSPLGTVSLIENQSAGWYTILRNEYRLPPTANLLRLLVQQSNCFVVVERGAAGMNAMSRERDLMASGEMRQGSNFGRGQMVASDYGLSPEIVFSNNNAGGVGGSLGGLVGGRYSGVLAAVGGNLQTKEASALLTLIDNRSGVQVAASEGSASKTDFGAFGSVFGSGGAGGLGGYTNTAQGKVISAAFMDAFNQMVVSLRNYKAQTVQGQGLGGGGRLGVDGGVAPSQTSAPAERAPARAPARRK
;
A
#
# COMPACT_ATOMS: atom_id res chain seq x y z
N MET A 1 -28.89 74.55 35.89
CA MET A 1 -29.07 74.75 34.43
C MET A 1 -28.15 73.78 33.70
N ASN A 2 -28.65 73.23 32.58
CA ASN A 2 -27.97 72.40 31.58
C ASN A 2 -27.99 70.87 31.72
N PHE A 3 -29.17 70.33 31.41
CA PHE A 3 -29.44 69.38 30.33
C PHE A 3 -28.49 68.20 30.07
N ALA A 4 -28.99 67.05 30.52
CA ALA A 4 -28.82 65.71 29.97
C ALA A 4 -28.63 65.64 28.44
N ARG A 5 -27.48 65.11 27.98
CA ARG A 5 -27.29 64.41 26.70
C ARG A 5 -26.03 63.55 26.75
N LEU A 6 -26.13 62.28 27.19
CA LEU A 6 -25.09 61.27 26.93
C LEU A 6 -25.63 59.87 27.22
N SER A 7 -26.65 59.46 26.47
CA SER A 7 -27.20 58.10 26.50
C SER A 7 -27.40 57.60 25.08
N LEU A 8 -26.33 57.28 24.35
CA LEU A 8 -26.45 56.54 23.08
C LEU A 8 -25.15 55.93 22.50
N VAL A 9 -24.12 55.64 23.32
CA VAL A 9 -22.89 54.98 22.81
C VAL A 9 -22.60 53.63 23.49
N THR A 10 -23.26 53.28 24.58
CA THR A 10 -22.95 52.08 25.38
C THR A 10 -23.76 50.82 25.03
N VAL A 11 -24.25 50.67 23.80
CA VAL A 11 -24.94 49.43 23.34
C VAL A 11 -24.18 48.67 22.24
N ALA A 12 -23.17 49.27 21.60
CA ALA A 12 -22.52 48.64 20.44
C ALA A 12 -21.35 47.69 20.74
N VAL A 13 -20.88 47.58 22.00
CA VAL A 13 -19.67 46.79 22.32
C VAL A 13 -19.98 45.43 22.96
N GLY A 14 -21.23 45.19 23.40
CA GLY A 14 -21.61 43.95 24.10
C GLY A 14 -22.03 42.77 23.19
N ALA A 15 -22.26 42.99 21.89
CA ALA A 15 -22.82 41.98 21.00
C ALA A 15 -21.79 41.08 20.30
N PHE A 16 -20.49 41.36 20.43
CA PHE A 16 -19.43 40.59 19.77
C PHE A 16 -18.84 39.43 20.58
N LEU A 17 -19.33 39.17 21.81
CA LEU A 17 -18.80 38.12 22.68
C LEU A 17 -19.62 36.82 22.71
N LEU A 18 -20.63 36.65 21.85
CA LEU A 18 -21.49 35.44 21.84
C LEU A 18 -21.39 34.55 20.59
N ALA A 19 -20.45 34.79 19.66
CA ALA A 19 -20.24 33.93 18.49
C ALA A 19 -19.10 32.90 18.66
N GLY A 20 -18.83 32.48 19.90
CA GLY A 20 -17.68 31.62 20.24
C GLY A 20 -17.96 30.12 20.38
N CYS A 21 -19.21 29.67 20.29
CA CYS A 21 -19.51 28.23 20.22
C CYS A 21 -19.44 27.75 18.77
N GLN A 22 -18.24 27.78 18.17
CA GLN A 22 -17.93 26.94 17.02
C GLN A 22 -17.98 25.49 17.50
N THR A 23 -19.14 24.86 17.33
CA THR A 23 -19.23 23.41 17.30
C THR A 23 -18.15 22.92 16.34
N THR A 24 -17.31 22.00 16.83
CA THR A 24 -16.35 21.25 16.02
C THR A 24 -17.15 20.46 14.99
N ASP A 25 -17.57 21.12 13.90
CA ASP A 25 -18.37 20.52 12.85
C ASP A 25 -17.52 19.44 12.19
N MET A 26 -17.84 18.19 12.51
CA MET A 26 -17.25 17.03 11.85
C MET A 26 -17.67 17.07 10.38
N GLN A 27 -16.79 17.60 9.54
CA GLN A 27 -17.03 17.71 8.11
C GLN A 27 -16.93 16.32 7.45
N MET A 28 -18.09 15.70 7.21
CA MET A 28 -18.19 14.43 6.50
C MET A 28 -17.58 14.54 5.09
N GLY A 29 -16.69 13.61 4.74
CA GLY A 29 -16.07 13.57 3.41
C GLY A 29 -15.17 14.77 3.07
N SER A 30 -14.66 15.48 4.09
CA SER A 30 -13.80 16.65 3.91
C SER A 30 -12.68 16.36 2.90
N GLN A 31 -12.57 17.20 1.87
CA GLN A 31 -11.45 17.12 0.92
C GLN A 31 -10.11 17.29 1.64
N SER A 32 -10.13 18.03 2.76
CA SER A 32 -9.01 18.21 3.66
C SER A 32 -8.56 16.94 4.38
N ALA A 33 -9.23 15.81 4.18
CA ALA A 33 -8.94 14.54 4.83
C ALA A 33 -8.20 13.53 3.92
N LYS A 34 -8.22 13.79 2.62
CA LYS A 34 -7.84 12.85 1.57
C LYS A 34 -6.32 12.60 1.49
N THR A 35 -5.93 11.37 1.11
CA THR A 35 -4.53 11.00 0.77
C THR A 35 -4.36 10.72 -0.71
N VAL A 36 -3.21 10.20 -1.13
CA VAL A 36 -3.03 9.65 -2.48
C VAL A 36 -3.93 8.43 -2.74
N ALA A 37 -4.34 7.70 -1.69
CA ALA A 37 -5.28 6.58 -1.75
C ALA A 37 -6.63 7.01 -1.15
N THR A 38 -7.50 7.57 -1.98
CA THR A 38 -8.81 8.12 -1.54
C THR A 38 -9.98 7.46 -2.20
N GLY A 39 -11.13 7.62 -1.57
CA GLY A 39 -12.39 7.19 -2.13
C GLY A 39 -12.66 5.73 -1.81
N SER A 40 -13.38 5.06 -2.69
CA SER A 40 -13.85 3.70 -2.49
C SER A 40 -13.75 2.88 -3.78
N ALA A 41 -13.75 1.56 -3.61
CA ALA A 41 -13.88 0.59 -4.68
C ALA A 41 -14.85 -0.52 -4.28
N ALA A 42 -15.65 -0.99 -5.23
CA ALA A 42 -16.61 -2.07 -5.07
C ALA A 42 -16.74 -2.83 -6.39
N GLY A 43 -16.04 -3.96 -6.50
CA GLY A 43 -15.89 -4.66 -7.78
C GLY A 43 -15.20 -3.77 -8.82
N THR A 44 -15.78 -3.66 -10.01
CA THR A 44 -15.29 -2.76 -11.08
C THR A 44 -15.66 -1.29 -10.87
N ALA A 45 -16.57 -1.00 -9.93
CA ALA A 45 -16.95 0.37 -9.61
C ALA A 45 -15.95 1.01 -8.64
N SER A 46 -15.63 2.28 -8.87
CA SER A 46 -14.83 3.08 -7.94
C SER A 46 -15.34 4.52 -7.91
N ALA A 47 -15.17 5.19 -6.77
CA ALA A 47 -15.64 6.56 -6.58
C ALA A 47 -14.59 7.37 -5.82
N ASN A 48 -14.42 8.65 -6.17
CA ASN A 48 -13.49 9.58 -5.51
C ASN A 48 -12.02 9.10 -5.49
N THR A 49 -11.62 8.33 -6.50
CA THR A 49 -10.25 7.82 -6.65
C THR A 49 -9.28 8.94 -7.04
N SER A 50 -8.03 8.79 -6.64
CA SER A 50 -6.95 9.66 -7.13
C SER A 50 -6.78 9.53 -8.64
N SER A 51 -6.59 10.66 -9.33
CA SER A 51 -6.27 10.71 -10.76
C SER A 51 -4.84 10.25 -11.07
N ALA A 52 -3.95 10.22 -10.08
CA ALA A 52 -2.60 9.70 -10.25
C ALA A 52 -2.51 8.18 -10.18
N LEU A 53 -3.59 7.49 -9.81
CA LEU A 53 -3.57 6.04 -9.74
C LEU A 53 -3.73 5.45 -11.14
N GLU A 54 -2.74 4.67 -11.56
CA GLU A 54 -2.76 3.91 -12.80
C GLU A 54 -3.82 2.79 -12.75
N ARG A 55 -4.53 2.56 -13.87
CA ARG A 55 -5.62 1.59 -13.98
C ARG A 55 -5.53 0.64 -15.18
N CYS A 56 -5.97 -0.60 -15.01
CA CYS A 56 -6.04 -1.54 -16.12
C CYS A 56 -7.45 -1.58 -16.73
N PRO A 57 -7.56 -1.72 -18.07
CA PRO A 57 -8.86 -1.86 -18.73
C PRO A 57 -9.58 -3.15 -18.30
N SER A 58 -8.83 -4.19 -17.96
CA SER A 58 -9.32 -5.45 -17.43
C SER A 58 -8.38 -6.00 -16.36
N PRO A 59 -8.88 -6.76 -15.37
CA PRO A 59 -8.03 -7.45 -14.40
C PRO A 59 -7.09 -8.45 -15.08
N LEU A 60 -5.84 -8.50 -14.61
CA LEU A 60 -4.79 -9.42 -15.04
C LEU A 60 -4.85 -10.77 -14.31
N GLY A 61 -5.63 -10.86 -13.23
CA GLY A 61 -5.82 -12.06 -12.43
C GLY A 61 -6.29 -11.74 -11.02
N THR A 62 -6.22 -12.75 -10.15
CA THR A 62 -6.49 -12.60 -8.71
C THR A 62 -5.21 -12.39 -7.92
N VAL A 63 -5.25 -11.55 -6.88
CA VAL A 63 -4.07 -11.24 -6.06
C VAL A 63 -4.38 -11.26 -4.58
N SER A 64 -3.46 -11.79 -3.79
CA SER A 64 -3.45 -11.73 -2.33
C SER A 64 -2.29 -10.86 -1.88
N LEU A 65 -2.46 -10.18 -0.76
CA LEU A 65 -1.38 -9.40 -0.17
C LEU A 65 -0.62 -10.26 0.84
N ILE A 66 0.71 -10.25 0.71
CA ILE A 66 1.63 -11.05 1.51
C ILE A 66 2.57 -10.10 2.25
N GLU A 67 2.24 -9.81 3.50
CA GLU A 67 3.10 -8.98 4.36
C GLU A 67 4.05 -9.86 5.17
N ASN A 68 5.36 -9.60 5.06
CA ASN A 68 6.35 -10.21 5.93
C ASN A 68 6.35 -9.51 7.31
N GLN A 69 5.48 -9.99 8.20
CA GLN A 69 5.31 -9.40 9.53
C GLN A 69 6.52 -9.57 10.46
N SER A 70 7.44 -10.51 10.16
CA SER A 70 8.68 -10.71 10.91
C SER A 70 9.84 -9.87 10.40
N ALA A 71 9.67 -9.16 9.28
CA ALA A 71 10.71 -8.28 8.75
C ALA A 71 10.93 -7.06 9.67
N GLY A 72 12.19 -6.61 9.76
CA GLY A 72 12.56 -5.45 10.58
C GLY A 72 11.79 -4.19 10.22
N TRP A 73 11.53 -3.96 8.92
CA TRP A 73 10.74 -2.82 8.45
C TRP A 73 9.31 -2.81 8.99
N TYR A 74 8.68 -3.99 9.13
CA TYR A 74 7.31 -4.11 9.63
C TYR A 74 7.23 -3.74 11.12
N THR A 75 8.26 -4.13 11.87
CA THR A 75 8.39 -3.74 13.29
C THR A 75 8.52 -2.23 13.44
N ILE A 76 9.37 -1.58 12.62
CA ILE A 76 9.53 -0.11 12.62
C ILE A 76 8.20 0.58 12.25
N LEU A 77 7.54 0.11 11.18
CA LEU A 77 6.24 0.62 10.74
C LEU A 77 5.20 0.61 11.87
N ARG A 78 5.08 -0.52 12.59
CA ARG A 78 4.06 -0.71 13.64
C ARG A 78 4.43 -0.02 14.94
N ASN A 79 5.69 -0.10 15.39
CA ASN A 79 6.10 0.34 16.73
C ASN A 79 6.55 1.80 16.75
N GLU A 80 7.34 2.21 15.76
CA GLU A 80 7.92 3.55 15.72
C GLU A 80 6.97 4.53 15.03
N TYR A 81 6.47 4.18 13.85
CA TYR A 81 5.54 5.06 13.11
C TYR A 81 4.07 4.87 13.47
N ARG A 82 3.74 3.85 14.26
CA ARG A 82 2.37 3.56 14.71
C ARG A 82 1.36 3.44 13.55
N LEU A 83 1.85 3.03 12.38
CA LEU A 83 1.04 2.89 11.17
C LEU A 83 0.36 1.53 11.13
N PRO A 84 -0.89 1.41 10.64
CA PRO A 84 -1.55 0.11 10.47
C PRO A 84 -0.85 -0.76 9.42
N PRO A 85 -1.24 -2.04 9.25
CA PRO A 85 -0.70 -2.89 8.20
C PRO A 85 -0.82 -2.23 6.81
N THR A 86 0.24 -2.35 6.00
CA THR A 86 0.29 -1.81 4.63
C THR A 86 -0.74 -2.48 3.73
N ALA A 87 -1.16 -3.70 4.05
CA ALA A 87 -2.17 -4.41 3.28
C ALA A 87 -3.50 -3.64 3.19
N ASN A 88 -3.86 -2.81 4.16
CA ASN A 88 -5.10 -2.02 4.08
C ASN A 88 -5.01 -0.94 3.00
N LEU A 89 -3.87 -0.27 2.90
CA LEU A 89 -3.60 0.73 1.88
C LEU A 89 -3.52 0.09 0.49
N LEU A 90 -2.73 -0.97 0.37
CA LEU A 90 -2.49 -1.64 -0.90
C LEU A 90 -3.76 -2.34 -1.43
N ARG A 91 -4.61 -2.92 -0.57
CA ARG A 91 -5.91 -3.46 -0.99
C ARG A 91 -6.76 -2.39 -1.70
N LEU A 92 -6.82 -1.17 -1.15
CA LEU A 92 -7.58 -0.07 -1.75
C LEU A 92 -6.99 0.34 -3.11
N LEU A 93 -5.66 0.54 -3.18
CA LEU A 93 -4.97 0.88 -4.43
C LEU A 93 -5.21 -0.17 -5.52
N VAL A 94 -5.04 -1.45 -5.18
CA VAL A 94 -5.26 -2.57 -6.10
C VAL A 94 -6.71 -2.60 -6.58
N GLN A 95 -7.70 -2.50 -5.68
CA GLN A 95 -9.12 -2.51 -6.04
C GLN A 95 -9.48 -1.33 -6.95
N GLN A 96 -8.97 -0.13 -6.66
CA GLN A 96 -9.24 1.08 -7.46
C GLN A 96 -8.56 1.06 -8.83
N SER A 97 -7.44 0.35 -8.95
CA SER A 97 -6.72 0.21 -10.23
C SER A 97 -7.44 -0.71 -11.21
N ASN A 98 -8.33 -1.60 -10.74
CA ASN A 98 -8.94 -2.66 -11.54
C ASN A 98 -7.91 -3.59 -12.23
N CYS A 99 -6.63 -3.55 -11.84
CA CYS A 99 -5.59 -4.42 -12.40
C CYS A 99 -5.63 -5.84 -11.83
N PHE A 100 -6.18 -6.03 -10.64
CA PHE A 100 -6.35 -7.35 -10.05
C PHE A 100 -7.64 -7.43 -9.25
N VAL A 101 -8.20 -8.63 -9.17
CA VAL A 101 -9.26 -8.96 -8.21
C VAL A 101 -8.61 -9.36 -6.90
N VAL A 102 -8.83 -8.58 -5.84
CA VAL A 102 -8.25 -8.89 -4.53
C VAL A 102 -8.97 -10.09 -3.91
N VAL A 103 -8.21 -11.14 -3.57
CA VAL A 103 -8.69 -12.25 -2.75
C VAL A 103 -8.18 -12.11 -1.33
N GLU A 104 -9.09 -12.23 -0.36
CA GLU A 104 -8.75 -12.05 1.05
C GLU A 104 -8.03 -13.30 1.59
N ARG A 105 -6.85 -13.07 2.19
CA ARG A 105 -5.96 -14.09 2.74
C ARG A 105 -5.32 -13.67 4.06
N GLY A 106 -5.58 -12.45 4.52
CA GLY A 106 -5.16 -11.97 5.82
C GLY A 106 -5.88 -12.70 6.95
N ALA A 107 -5.20 -12.80 8.09
CA ALA A 107 -5.67 -13.57 9.25
C ALA A 107 -7.11 -13.21 9.67
N ALA A 108 -7.44 -11.93 9.76
CA ALA A 108 -8.77 -11.48 10.16
C ALA A 108 -9.87 -11.96 9.20
N GLY A 109 -9.66 -11.83 7.89
CA GLY A 109 -10.62 -12.28 6.89
C GLY A 109 -10.73 -13.80 6.83
N MET A 110 -9.60 -14.51 6.91
CA MET A 110 -9.59 -15.98 6.94
C MET A 110 -10.29 -16.54 8.19
N ASN A 111 -10.11 -15.91 9.35
CA ASN A 111 -10.80 -16.30 10.58
C ASN A 111 -12.31 -16.06 10.52
N ALA A 112 -12.75 -14.99 9.85
CA ALA A 112 -14.17 -14.75 9.61
C ALA A 112 -14.74 -15.81 8.66
N MET A 113 -14.03 -16.14 7.58
CA MET A 113 -14.46 -17.17 6.63
C MET A 113 -14.48 -18.58 7.24
N SER A 114 -13.52 -18.92 8.10
CA SER A 114 -13.51 -20.23 8.77
C SER A 114 -14.70 -20.36 9.71
N ARG A 115 -15.03 -19.31 10.46
CA ARG A 115 -16.20 -19.29 11.34
C ARG A 115 -17.50 -19.59 10.60
N GLU A 116 -17.73 -18.97 9.44
CA GLU A 116 -18.94 -19.26 8.65
C GLU A 116 -18.98 -20.71 8.12
N ARG A 117 -17.81 -21.29 7.81
CA ARG A 117 -17.70 -22.71 7.41
C ARG A 117 -17.95 -23.65 8.57
N ASP A 118 -17.52 -23.27 9.78
CA ASP A 118 -17.78 -24.03 11.00
C ASP A 118 -19.28 -24.00 11.33
N LEU A 119 -19.95 -22.86 11.14
CA LEU A 119 -21.42 -22.74 11.26
C LEU A 119 -22.18 -23.58 10.22
N MET A 120 -21.64 -23.71 9.01
CA MET A 120 -22.17 -24.67 8.03
C MET A 120 -21.98 -26.11 8.49
N ALA A 121 -20.81 -26.44 9.03
CA ALA A 121 -20.49 -27.78 9.48
C ALA A 121 -21.29 -28.19 10.72
N SER A 122 -21.61 -27.24 11.60
CA SER A 122 -22.46 -27.47 12.79
C SER A 122 -23.95 -27.60 12.46
N GLY A 123 -24.37 -27.18 11.26
CA GLY A 123 -25.77 -27.17 10.86
C GLY A 123 -26.58 -25.99 11.40
N GLU A 124 -25.93 -24.99 12.01
CA GLU A 124 -26.58 -23.78 12.52
C GLU A 124 -26.91 -22.77 11.41
N MET A 125 -26.34 -22.94 10.21
CA MET A 125 -26.60 -22.05 9.09
C MET A 125 -28.00 -22.24 8.49
N ARG A 126 -28.61 -21.14 8.05
CA ARG A 126 -29.92 -21.15 7.38
C ARG A 126 -29.88 -21.99 6.10
N GLN A 127 -30.99 -22.68 5.83
CA GLN A 127 -31.17 -23.41 4.57
C GLN A 127 -31.03 -22.44 3.38
N GLY A 128 -30.27 -22.84 2.36
CA GLY A 128 -30.05 -22.04 1.14
C GLY A 128 -28.89 -21.06 1.19
N SER A 129 -28.13 -20.96 2.30
CA SER A 129 -26.96 -20.08 2.40
C SER A 129 -25.79 -20.46 1.48
N ASN A 130 -25.82 -21.65 0.86
CA ASN A 130 -24.89 -22.08 -0.19
C ASN A 130 -23.39 -21.95 0.16
N PHE A 131 -22.98 -22.04 1.44
CA PHE A 131 -21.57 -22.08 1.83
C PHE A 131 -21.00 -23.50 1.69
N GLY A 132 -20.47 -23.80 0.50
CA GLY A 132 -20.01 -25.13 0.11
C GLY A 132 -18.48 -25.24 -0.08
N ARG A 133 -18.01 -26.49 -0.21
CA ARG A 133 -16.63 -26.78 -0.63
C ARG A 133 -16.40 -26.29 -2.07
N GLY A 134 -15.16 -25.90 -2.38
CA GLY A 134 -14.77 -25.47 -3.74
C GLY A 134 -15.09 -24.02 -4.11
N GLN A 135 -15.69 -23.23 -3.22
CA GLN A 135 -16.07 -21.84 -3.49
C GLN A 135 -14.97 -20.80 -3.22
N MET A 136 -13.82 -21.22 -2.67
CA MET A 136 -12.68 -20.32 -2.49
C MET A 136 -12.01 -20.08 -3.85
N VAL A 137 -12.00 -18.83 -4.29
CA VAL A 137 -11.23 -18.41 -5.46
C VAL A 137 -9.74 -18.49 -5.11
N ALA A 138 -8.92 -19.12 -5.95
CA ALA A 138 -7.46 -19.15 -5.76
C ALA A 138 -6.86 -17.74 -5.87
N SER A 139 -5.63 -17.56 -5.39
CA SER A 139 -4.86 -16.35 -5.68
C SER A 139 -3.84 -16.69 -6.74
N ASP A 140 -3.97 -16.12 -7.93
CA ASP A 140 -3.00 -16.33 -9.02
C ASP A 140 -1.66 -15.70 -8.65
N TYR A 141 -1.70 -14.51 -8.06
CA TYR A 141 -0.51 -13.77 -7.66
C TYR A 141 -0.48 -13.46 -6.16
N GLY A 142 0.73 -13.25 -5.64
CA GLY A 142 1.00 -12.69 -4.32
C GLY A 142 1.72 -11.35 -4.48
N LEU A 143 1.15 -10.27 -3.94
CA LEU A 143 1.79 -8.96 -3.87
C LEU A 143 2.43 -8.78 -2.51
N SER A 144 3.76 -8.66 -2.47
CA SER A 144 4.52 -8.48 -1.24
C SER A 144 5.17 -7.09 -1.18
N PRO A 145 4.80 -6.28 -0.18
CA PRO A 145 5.44 -4.99 0.06
C PRO A 145 6.64 -5.07 0.99
N GLU A 146 7.59 -4.19 0.76
CA GLU A 146 8.72 -3.92 1.63
C GLU A 146 9.00 -2.41 1.67
N ILE A 147 9.44 -1.90 2.82
CA ILE A 147 9.77 -0.48 2.97
C ILE A 147 11.26 -0.35 3.26
N VAL A 148 11.95 0.41 2.43
CA VAL A 148 13.34 0.78 2.65
C VAL A 148 13.35 2.13 3.36
N PHE A 149 13.68 2.09 4.64
CA PHE A 149 13.92 3.30 5.41
C PHE A 149 15.36 3.76 5.20
N SER A 150 15.57 4.84 4.45
CA SER A 150 16.88 5.50 4.36
C SER A 150 17.25 6.05 5.74
N ASN A 151 18.11 5.32 6.43
CA ASN A 151 18.57 5.68 7.75
C ASN A 151 19.86 6.51 7.61
N ASN A 152 19.76 7.84 7.67
CA ASN A 152 20.94 8.72 7.75
C ASN A 152 21.75 8.53 9.05
N ASN A 153 21.32 7.63 9.94
CA ASN A 153 21.97 7.27 11.19
C ASN A 153 22.62 5.86 11.16
N ALA A 154 22.90 5.29 9.99
CA ALA A 154 23.78 4.12 9.86
C ALA A 154 25.29 4.46 10.00
N GLY A 155 25.62 5.46 10.83
CA GLY A 155 26.99 5.92 11.15
C GLY A 155 27.21 6.22 12.63
N GLY A 156 26.34 5.69 13.51
CA GLY A 156 26.31 5.99 14.94
C GLY A 156 27.13 5.07 15.86
N VAL A 157 28.14 4.35 15.34
CA VAL A 157 29.21 3.71 16.14
C VAL A 157 30.48 3.83 15.30
N GLY A 158 31.13 5.00 15.32
CA GLY A 158 32.30 5.30 14.48
C GLY A 158 32.63 6.79 14.34
N GLY A 159 31.72 7.69 14.75
CA GLY A 159 31.91 9.14 14.70
C GLY A 159 32.84 9.76 15.75
N SER A 160 33.59 8.98 16.52
CA SER A 160 34.54 9.50 17.53
C SER A 160 36.00 9.54 17.06
N LEU A 161 36.30 9.17 15.81
CA LEU A 161 37.68 9.18 15.27
C LEU A 161 37.89 10.09 14.06
N GLY A 162 36.95 10.99 13.76
CA GLY A 162 37.04 11.93 12.62
C GLY A 162 37.56 13.33 12.98
N GLY A 163 38.06 13.55 14.20
CA GLY A 163 38.41 14.88 14.72
C GLY A 163 39.80 15.41 14.34
N LEU A 164 40.52 14.81 13.39
CA LEU A 164 41.93 15.13 13.16
C LEU A 164 42.35 15.40 11.71
N VAL A 165 41.44 15.82 10.83
CA VAL A 165 41.84 16.36 9.51
C VAL A 165 41.17 17.72 9.30
N GLY A 166 41.97 18.76 9.53
CA GLY A 166 41.58 20.15 9.45
C GLY A 166 41.27 20.60 8.01
N GLY A 167 40.24 21.44 7.91
CA GLY A 167 39.94 22.23 6.72
C GLY A 167 38.92 23.30 7.10
N ARG A 168 39.28 24.57 6.90
CA ARG A 168 38.61 25.79 7.41
C ARG A 168 37.21 26.07 6.80
N TYR A 169 36.53 25.03 6.31
CA TYR A 169 35.21 25.09 5.66
C TYR A 169 34.16 24.18 6.33
N SER A 170 34.48 23.48 7.42
CA SER A 170 33.53 22.57 8.11
C SER A 170 32.56 23.27 9.08
N GLY A 171 32.63 24.59 9.23
CA GLY A 171 31.92 25.33 10.29
C GLY A 171 30.53 25.88 9.95
N VAL A 172 30.09 25.82 8.69
CA VAL A 172 28.82 26.46 8.27
C VAL A 172 27.66 25.46 8.12
N LEU A 173 27.93 24.15 8.17
CA LEU A 173 26.88 23.12 8.11
C LEU A 173 26.42 22.61 9.49
N ALA A 174 27.01 23.10 10.58
CA ALA A 174 26.72 22.61 11.95
C ALA A 174 25.80 23.53 12.79
N ALA A 175 25.39 24.69 12.26
CA ALA A 175 24.65 25.71 13.02
C ALA A 175 23.21 25.97 12.55
N VAL A 176 22.62 25.06 11.75
CA VAL A 176 21.17 25.00 11.51
C VAL A 176 20.65 23.71 12.15
N GLY A 177 20.70 23.67 13.49
CA GLY A 177 20.18 22.57 14.32
C GLY A 177 18.65 22.55 14.41
N GLY A 178 17.97 22.47 13.27
CA GLY A 178 16.51 22.44 13.19
C GLY A 178 16.00 21.52 12.07
N ASN A 179 15.71 20.27 12.42
CA ASN A 179 14.69 19.41 11.78
C ASN A 179 14.75 19.18 10.26
N LEU A 180 15.90 19.38 9.61
CA LEU A 180 16.15 18.98 8.22
C LEU A 180 16.54 17.50 8.13
N GLN A 181 15.74 16.61 8.73
CA GLN A 181 15.67 15.23 8.27
C GLN A 181 14.75 15.24 7.05
N THR A 182 15.31 15.31 5.85
CA THR A 182 14.58 15.06 4.61
C THR A 182 14.03 13.64 4.66
N LYS A 183 12.74 13.54 4.98
CA LYS A 183 11.97 12.30 5.15
C LYS A 183 11.63 11.73 3.79
N GLU A 184 12.58 11.03 3.20
CA GLU A 184 12.38 10.19 2.02
C GLU A 184 11.96 8.79 2.47
N ALA A 185 10.98 8.20 1.79
CA ALA A 185 10.70 6.77 1.91
C ALA A 185 10.81 6.14 0.53
N SER A 186 11.44 4.97 0.47
CA SER A 186 11.38 4.08 -0.69
C SER A 186 10.56 2.85 -0.32
N ALA A 187 9.72 2.42 -1.25
CA ALA A 187 8.85 1.26 -1.13
C ALA A 187 9.13 0.31 -2.29
N LEU A 188 9.32 -0.97 -1.95
CA LEU A 188 9.49 -2.05 -2.92
C LEU A 188 8.21 -2.86 -2.96
N LEU A 189 7.72 -3.13 -4.16
CA LEU A 189 6.62 -4.06 -4.40
C LEU A 189 7.12 -5.19 -5.27
N THR A 190 6.81 -6.42 -4.86
CA THR A 190 7.10 -7.62 -5.64
C THR A 190 5.81 -8.37 -5.92
N LEU A 191 5.66 -8.86 -7.14
CA LEU A 191 4.53 -9.67 -7.57
C LEU A 191 5.02 -11.07 -7.92
N ILE A 192 4.46 -12.07 -7.27
CA ILE A 192 4.88 -13.48 -7.38
C ILE A 192 3.71 -14.26 -7.96
N ASP A 193 3.93 -15.08 -8.99
CA ASP A 193 2.95 -16.07 -9.45
C ASP A 193 2.94 -17.25 -8.46
N ASN A 194 1.82 -17.45 -7.78
CA ASN A 194 1.69 -18.47 -6.74
C ASN A 194 1.70 -19.91 -7.29
N ARG A 195 1.48 -20.10 -8.61
CA ARG A 195 1.51 -21.43 -9.22
C ARG A 195 2.94 -21.89 -9.49
N SER A 196 3.81 -20.97 -9.87
CA SER A 196 5.20 -21.27 -10.27
C SER A 196 6.24 -20.84 -9.24
N GLY A 197 5.90 -19.92 -8.33
CA GLY A 197 6.84 -19.26 -7.42
C GLY A 197 7.73 -18.21 -8.10
N VAL A 198 7.50 -17.90 -9.37
CA VAL A 198 8.30 -16.93 -10.12
C VAL A 198 7.87 -15.51 -9.74
N GLN A 199 8.85 -14.66 -9.41
CA GLN A 199 8.61 -13.22 -9.28
C GLN A 199 8.45 -12.63 -10.70
N VAL A 200 7.21 -12.27 -11.04
CA VAL A 200 6.84 -11.80 -12.39
C VAL A 200 7.00 -10.29 -12.56
N ALA A 201 6.99 -9.53 -11.46
CA ALA A 201 7.29 -8.11 -11.47
C ALA A 201 7.91 -7.67 -10.14
N ALA A 202 8.76 -6.65 -10.21
CA ALA A 202 9.23 -5.89 -9.06
C ALA A 202 9.25 -4.41 -9.46
N SER A 203 8.90 -3.54 -8.53
CA SER A 203 8.98 -2.10 -8.72
C SER A 203 9.42 -1.43 -7.42
N GLU A 204 10.15 -0.34 -7.58
CA GLU A 204 10.48 0.57 -6.51
C GLU A 204 9.70 1.86 -6.73
N GLY A 205 9.21 2.46 -5.66
CA GLY A 205 8.65 3.80 -5.68
C GLY A 205 9.20 4.61 -4.54
N SER A 206 9.23 5.92 -4.72
CA SER A 206 9.78 6.82 -3.71
C SER A 206 8.91 8.06 -3.53
N ALA A 207 8.99 8.66 -2.35
CA ALA A 207 8.38 9.95 -2.11
C ALA A 207 9.20 10.72 -1.08
N SER A 208 9.26 12.05 -1.24
CA SER A 208 9.83 12.96 -0.27
C SER A 208 8.81 14.00 0.21
N LYS A 209 9.08 14.61 1.37
CA LYS A 209 8.22 15.69 1.90
C LYS A 209 8.24 16.94 1.00
N THR A 210 9.32 17.19 0.27
CA THR A 210 9.43 18.33 -0.67
C THR A 210 8.49 18.14 -1.86
N ASP A 211 8.41 16.91 -2.37
CA ASP A 211 7.52 16.56 -3.47
C ASP A 211 6.06 16.73 -3.09
N PHE A 212 5.69 16.51 -1.83
CA PHE A 212 4.33 16.78 -1.33
C PHE A 212 3.90 18.25 -1.45
N GLY A 213 4.84 19.21 -1.48
CA GLY A 213 4.53 20.62 -1.74
C GLY A 213 4.18 20.90 -3.20
N ALA A 214 4.83 20.19 -4.13
CA ALA A 214 4.56 20.27 -5.56
C ALA A 214 3.38 19.38 -5.99
N PHE A 215 3.23 18.19 -5.40
CA PHE A 215 2.03 17.35 -5.53
C PHE A 215 0.84 17.99 -4.81
N GLY A 216 1.03 18.72 -3.70
CA GLY A 216 -0.07 19.37 -2.97
C GLY A 216 -0.87 20.38 -3.79
N SER A 217 -0.29 20.95 -4.86
CA SER A 217 -1.00 21.82 -5.81
C SER A 217 -1.80 21.04 -6.88
N VAL A 218 -1.42 19.79 -7.16
CA VAL A 218 -2.10 18.88 -8.10
C VAL A 218 -3.13 17.97 -7.39
N PHE A 219 -2.90 17.66 -6.11
CA PHE A 219 -3.65 16.68 -5.32
C PHE A 219 -4.51 17.29 -4.19
N GLY A 220 -4.62 18.62 -4.16
CA GLY A 220 -5.44 19.35 -3.20
C GLY A 220 -4.70 19.64 -1.89
N SER A 221 -4.56 20.93 -1.57
CA SER A 221 -3.97 21.40 -0.32
C SER A 221 -4.93 21.17 0.86
N GLY A 222 -4.84 20.02 1.51
CA GLY A 222 -5.51 19.76 2.78
C GLY A 222 -5.55 18.27 3.09
N GLY A 223 -4.91 17.83 4.17
CA GLY A 223 -4.86 16.41 4.50
C GLY A 223 -4.92 16.10 6.00
N ALA A 224 -5.93 15.34 6.42
CA ALA A 224 -6.05 14.49 7.62
C ALA A 224 -7.44 13.79 7.69
N GLY A 225 -7.55 12.54 7.22
CA GLY A 225 -8.65 11.64 7.60
C GLY A 225 -9.07 10.56 6.59
N GLY A 226 -9.04 9.30 7.02
CA GLY A 226 -9.72 8.18 6.35
C GLY A 226 -9.06 6.81 6.45
N LEU A 227 -7.74 6.73 6.69
CA LEU A 227 -6.97 5.46 6.75
C LEU A 227 -6.05 5.37 7.99
N GLY A 228 -6.38 6.09 9.07
CA GLY A 228 -5.55 6.12 10.29
C GLY A 228 -4.19 6.79 10.04
N GLY A 229 -3.13 6.30 10.68
CA GLY A 229 -1.80 6.94 10.64
C GLY A 229 -1.25 7.25 9.24
N TYR A 230 -1.67 6.55 8.19
CA TYR A 230 -1.30 6.81 6.79
C TYR A 230 -1.83 8.14 6.26
N THR A 231 -2.98 8.61 6.75
CA THR A 231 -3.56 9.91 6.37
C THR A 231 -3.17 11.03 7.30
N ASN A 232 -2.80 10.69 8.53
CA ASN A 232 -2.71 11.66 9.63
C ASN A 232 -1.27 12.04 9.98
N THR A 233 -0.26 11.25 9.59
CA THR A 233 1.15 11.52 9.90
C THR A 233 1.94 11.87 8.64
N ALA A 234 2.98 12.71 8.77
CA ALA A 234 3.85 13.03 7.64
C ALA A 234 4.54 11.78 7.06
N GLN A 235 4.95 10.87 7.94
CA GLN A 235 5.57 9.59 7.61
C GLN A 235 4.58 8.69 6.85
N GLY A 236 3.36 8.57 7.37
CA GLY A 236 2.29 7.80 6.73
C GLY A 236 1.95 8.32 5.33
N LYS A 237 1.92 9.65 5.15
CA LYS A 237 1.68 10.27 3.84
C LYS A 237 2.79 9.97 2.84
N VAL A 238 4.05 10.11 3.25
CA VAL A 238 5.22 9.82 2.41
C VAL A 238 5.28 8.33 2.04
N ILE A 239 5.09 7.42 3.01
CA ILE A 239 5.03 5.97 2.76
C ILE A 239 3.86 5.63 1.81
N SER A 240 2.70 6.27 1.97
CA SER A 240 1.56 6.03 1.09
C SER A 240 1.83 6.47 -0.35
N ALA A 241 2.49 7.61 -0.52
CA ALA A 241 2.91 8.12 -1.82
C ALA A 241 3.94 7.20 -2.48
N ALA A 242 4.96 6.74 -1.72
CA ALA A 242 5.95 5.79 -2.22
C ALA A 242 5.30 4.47 -2.68
N PHE A 243 4.34 3.93 -1.92
CA PHE A 243 3.60 2.74 -2.34
C PHE A 243 2.72 2.96 -3.57
N MET A 244 2.05 4.11 -3.69
CA MET A 244 1.27 4.42 -4.89
C MET A 244 2.17 4.54 -6.12
N ASP A 245 3.32 5.22 -5.98
CA ASP A 245 4.30 5.34 -7.06
C ASP A 245 4.86 3.96 -7.47
N ALA A 246 5.28 3.14 -6.50
CA ALA A 246 5.74 1.78 -6.76
C ALA A 246 4.66 0.96 -7.49
N PHE A 247 3.42 1.07 -7.05
CA PHE A 247 2.30 0.35 -7.65
C PHE A 247 2.01 0.85 -9.08
N ASN A 248 2.05 2.15 -9.32
CA ASN A 248 1.89 2.72 -10.66
C ASN A 248 2.97 2.23 -11.62
N GLN A 249 4.24 2.27 -11.21
CA GLN A 249 5.36 1.76 -12.01
C GLN A 249 5.19 0.26 -12.33
N MET A 250 4.71 -0.52 -11.36
CA MET A 250 4.35 -1.92 -11.58
C MET A 250 3.24 -2.07 -12.61
N VAL A 251 2.15 -1.31 -12.48
CA VAL A 251 1.00 -1.38 -13.40
C VAL A 251 1.42 -1.03 -14.83
N VAL A 252 2.24 0.01 -15.02
CA VAL A 252 2.76 0.39 -16.36
C VAL A 252 3.55 -0.77 -16.99
N SER A 253 4.40 -1.42 -16.19
CA SER A 253 5.17 -2.58 -16.64
C SER A 253 4.28 -3.79 -16.94
N LEU A 254 3.29 -4.05 -16.10
CA LEU A 254 2.37 -5.19 -16.22
C LEU A 254 1.43 -5.10 -17.42
N ARG A 255 0.99 -3.88 -17.80
CA ARG A 255 0.19 -3.68 -19.01
C ARG A 255 0.93 -4.11 -20.29
N ASN A 256 2.26 -4.06 -20.25
CA ASN A 256 3.14 -4.44 -21.35
C ASN A 256 3.84 -5.78 -21.10
N TYR A 257 3.36 -6.56 -20.13
CA TYR A 257 4.03 -7.78 -19.67
C TYR A 257 4.21 -8.80 -20.79
N LYS A 258 5.43 -9.33 -20.88
CA LYS A 258 5.78 -10.49 -21.70
C LYS A 258 6.53 -11.48 -20.81
N ALA A 259 6.12 -12.75 -20.84
CA ALA A 259 6.74 -13.77 -20.03
C ALA A 259 8.24 -13.88 -20.33
N GLN A 260 9.05 -13.87 -19.27
CA GLN A 260 10.48 -14.12 -19.39
C GLN A 260 10.71 -15.58 -19.77
N THR A 261 11.60 -15.82 -20.73
CA THR A 261 11.96 -17.16 -21.18
C THR A 261 13.47 -17.32 -21.14
N VAL A 262 13.92 -18.50 -20.68
CA VAL A 262 15.32 -18.92 -20.84
C VAL A 262 15.42 -19.64 -22.17
N GLN A 263 16.33 -19.19 -23.04
CA GLN A 263 16.48 -19.71 -24.39
C GLN A 263 16.67 -21.24 -24.39
N GLY A 264 15.69 -21.96 -24.94
CA GLY A 264 15.76 -23.38 -25.27
C GLY A 264 15.47 -24.39 -24.14
N GLN A 265 15.20 -23.96 -22.90
CA GLN A 265 15.18 -24.87 -21.72
C GLN A 265 13.97 -24.71 -20.80
N GLY A 266 13.16 -23.67 -20.95
CA GLY A 266 12.11 -23.37 -19.97
C GLY A 266 12.70 -22.85 -18.64
N LEU A 267 11.84 -22.49 -17.69
CA LEU A 267 12.27 -21.99 -16.38
C LEU A 267 12.60 -23.17 -15.45
N GLY A 268 13.70 -23.09 -14.69
CA GLY A 268 14.08 -24.09 -13.68
C GLY A 268 14.82 -25.33 -14.19
N GLY A 269 15.16 -25.39 -15.48
CA GLY A 269 15.89 -26.51 -16.11
C GLY A 269 17.41 -26.51 -15.94
N GLY A 270 17.97 -25.52 -15.24
CA GLY A 270 19.41 -25.23 -15.22
C GLY A 270 19.73 -23.99 -16.06
N GLY A 271 20.56 -23.09 -15.50
CA GLY A 271 20.92 -21.84 -16.15
C GLY A 271 21.98 -22.01 -17.25
N ARG A 272 22.17 -20.97 -18.06
CA ARG A 272 23.21 -20.94 -19.11
C ARG A 272 24.62 -20.66 -18.58
N LEU A 273 24.74 -20.29 -17.31
CA LEU A 273 26.00 -20.03 -16.63
C LEU A 273 26.56 -21.33 -16.05
N GLY A 274 26.85 -22.29 -16.93
CA GLY A 274 27.49 -23.55 -16.55
C GLY A 274 28.95 -23.33 -16.13
N VAL A 275 29.46 -24.22 -15.28
CA VAL A 275 30.88 -24.34 -14.94
C VAL A 275 31.42 -25.65 -15.48
N ASP A 276 32.72 -25.75 -15.77
CA ASP A 276 33.34 -26.96 -16.31
C ASP A 276 33.04 -28.19 -15.43
N GLY A 277 32.51 -29.26 -16.04
CA GLY A 277 32.06 -30.48 -15.34
C GLY A 277 30.66 -30.42 -14.73
N GLY A 278 29.94 -29.30 -14.88
CA GLY A 278 28.55 -29.15 -14.43
C GLY A 278 27.54 -29.98 -15.24
N VAL A 279 26.45 -30.40 -14.59
CA VAL A 279 25.35 -31.10 -15.24
C VAL A 279 24.68 -30.17 -16.26
N ALA A 280 24.47 -30.68 -17.49
CA ALA A 280 23.82 -29.92 -18.55
C ALA A 280 22.36 -29.58 -18.19
N PRO A 281 21.85 -28.41 -18.58
CA PRO A 281 20.45 -28.06 -18.37
C PRO A 281 19.50 -29.04 -19.08
N SER A 282 18.34 -29.27 -18.47
CA SER A 282 17.23 -30.06 -19.01
C SER A 282 16.08 -29.14 -19.45
N GLN A 283 15.27 -29.61 -20.39
CA GLN A 283 14.04 -28.89 -20.75
C GLN A 283 12.97 -29.13 -19.68
N THR A 284 12.35 -28.04 -19.22
CA THR A 284 11.22 -28.10 -18.30
C THR A 284 9.92 -27.75 -19.01
N SER A 285 8.85 -28.47 -18.67
CA SER A 285 7.49 -28.19 -19.13
C SER A 285 6.51 -28.54 -18.03
N ALA A 286 5.44 -27.75 -17.89
CA ALA A 286 4.32 -28.12 -17.03
C ALA A 286 3.63 -29.39 -17.58
N PRO A 287 3.26 -30.37 -16.74
CA PRO A 287 2.52 -31.55 -17.20
C PRO A 287 1.22 -31.12 -17.88
N ALA A 288 0.92 -31.67 -19.06
CA ALA A 288 -0.39 -31.51 -19.66
C ALA A 288 -1.44 -32.18 -18.76
N GLU A 289 -2.49 -31.44 -18.41
CA GLU A 289 -3.57 -31.93 -17.56
C GLU A 289 -4.20 -33.17 -18.21
N ARG A 290 -4.09 -34.34 -17.56
CA ARG A 290 -4.78 -35.56 -18.01
C ARG A 290 -6.28 -35.28 -17.91
N ALA A 291 -6.96 -35.24 -19.05
CA ALA A 291 -8.41 -35.15 -19.10
C ALA A 291 -9.03 -36.20 -18.15
N PRO A 292 -10.00 -35.82 -17.30
CA PRO A 292 -10.59 -36.74 -16.34
C PRO A 292 -11.18 -37.94 -17.09
N ALA A 293 -10.82 -39.15 -16.64
CA ALA A 293 -11.34 -40.38 -17.19
C ALA A 293 -12.87 -40.32 -17.15
N ARG A 294 -13.49 -40.39 -18.32
CA ARG A 294 -14.95 -40.32 -18.52
C ARG A 294 -15.58 -41.43 -17.66
N ALA A 295 -16.29 -41.06 -16.60
CA ALA A 295 -16.98 -42.02 -15.75
C ALA A 295 -17.96 -42.85 -16.61
N PRO A 296 -18.04 -44.18 -16.43
CA PRO A 296 -18.93 -45.01 -17.22
C PRO A 296 -20.38 -44.58 -16.96
N ALA A 297 -21.10 -44.28 -18.04
CA ALA A 297 -22.51 -43.93 -17.98
C ALA A 297 -23.30 -45.06 -17.30
N ARG A 298 -23.92 -44.76 -16.15
CA ARG A 298 -24.91 -45.65 -15.55
C ARG A 298 -26.07 -45.79 -16.53
N ARG A 299 -26.22 -46.97 -17.13
CA ARG A 299 -27.45 -47.38 -17.82
C ARG A 299 -28.57 -47.41 -16.77
N LYS A 300 -29.65 -46.68 -17.02
CA LYS A 300 -30.96 -46.93 -16.42
C LYS A 300 -31.66 -48.01 -17.23
#